data_AF-A0A8T4EMH1-F1
#
_entry.id   AF-A0A8T4EMH1-F1
#
_cell.length_a   1.000
_cell.length_b   1.000
_cell.length_c   1.000
_cell.angle_alpha   90.00
_cell.angle_beta   90.00
_cell.angle_gamma   90.00
#
_symmetry.space_group_name_H-M   'P 1'
#
loop_
_entity.id
_entity.type
_entity.pdbx_description
1 polymer ?
#
loop_
_entity_poly.entity_id
_entity_poly.type
_entity_poly.pdbx_seq_one_letter_code
_entity_poly.pdbx_strand_id
1 'polypeptide(L)'
;MEKQKILAKIAAKFEMGKIYPELEVNEIIHSFDVDDHVLFRRELINFNYLGRDNVKGEYWLKKKELSKEELERVGKNQKNMEKAGVY
;
A
#
# COMPACT_ATOMS: atom_id res chain seq x y z
N MET A 1 10.30 -5.01 8.82
CA MET A 1 9.45 -4.14 9.67
C MET A 1 9.46 -2.69 9.23
N GLU A 2 10.55 -2.16 8.67
CA GLU A 2 10.64 -0.74 8.26
C GLU A 2 9.66 -0.36 7.14
N LYS A 3 9.57 -1.19 6.09
CA LYS A 3 8.66 -1.00 4.95
C LYS A 3 7.19 -0.85 5.36
N GLN A 4 6.71 -1.68 6.28
CA GLN A 4 5.33 -1.62 6.77
C GLN A 4 5.03 -0.33 7.53
N LYS A 5 6.01 0.23 8.26
CA LYS A 5 5.84 1.54 8.90
C LYS A 5 5.68 2.65 7.87
N ILE A 6 6.42 2.60 6.76
CA ILE A 6 6.31 3.58 5.67
C ILE A 6 4.94 3.44 4.99
N LEU A 7 4.51 2.23 4.65
CA LEU A 7 3.20 1.98 4.07
C LEU A 7 2.05 2.46 4.95
N ALA A 8 2.12 2.20 6.27
CA ALA A 8 1.12 2.70 7.22
C ALA A 8 1.13 4.24 7.31
N LYS A 9 2.30 4.89 7.29
CA LYS A 9 2.42 6.35 7.26
C LYS A 9 1.81 6.95 5.99
N ILE A 10 2.03 6.32 4.84
CA ILE A 10 1.43 6.72 3.57
C ILE A 10 -0.10 6.52 3.63
N ALA A 11 -0.56 5.35 4.06
CA ALA A 11 -1.99 5.04 4.21
C ALA A 11 -2.71 6.04 5.12
N ALA A 12 -2.06 6.52 6.18
CA ALA A 12 -2.60 7.50 7.11
C ALA A 12 -2.84 8.90 6.48
N LYS A 13 -2.27 9.20 5.30
CA LYS A 13 -2.56 10.43 4.54
C LYS A 13 -3.87 10.37 3.77
N PHE A 14 -4.41 9.18 3.55
CA PHE A 14 -5.68 9.01 2.87
C PHE A 14 -6.84 9.14 3.87
N GLU A 15 -7.94 9.69 3.40
CA GLU A 15 -9.17 9.88 4.16
C GLU A 15 -10.16 8.76 3.86
N MET A 16 -10.81 8.26 4.91
CA MET A 16 -11.78 7.19 4.78
C MET A 16 -13.04 7.72 4.08
N GLY A 17 -13.50 7.01 3.04
CA GLY A 17 -14.66 7.43 2.25
C GLY A 17 -14.36 8.44 1.13
N LYS A 18 -13.13 8.96 1.04
CA LYS A 18 -12.68 9.77 -0.10
C LYS A 18 -12.13 8.88 -1.22
N ILE A 19 -12.45 9.22 -2.46
CA ILE A 19 -11.91 8.60 -3.67
C ILE A 19 -10.79 9.48 -4.21
N TYR A 20 -9.68 8.84 -4.57
CA TYR A 20 -8.47 9.47 -5.07
C TYR A 20 -8.16 8.94 -6.48
N PRO A 21 -7.98 9.82 -7.49
CA PRO A 21 -7.48 9.39 -8.79
C PRO A 21 -6.01 8.97 -8.69
N GLU A 22 -5.56 8.15 -9.64
CA GLU A 22 -4.18 7.65 -9.69
C GLU A 22 -3.12 8.77 -9.55
N LEU A 23 -3.36 9.93 -10.17
CA LEU A 23 -2.47 11.10 -10.07
C LEU A 23 -2.31 11.60 -8.63
N GLU A 24 -3.41 11.79 -7.89
CA GLU A 24 -3.36 12.27 -6.50
C GLU A 24 -2.70 11.25 -5.58
N VAL A 25 -2.92 9.96 -5.84
CA VAL A 25 -2.25 8.87 -5.11
C VAL A 25 -0.72 8.94 -5.32
N ASN A 26 -0.28 9.16 -6.56
CA ASN A 26 1.15 9.27 -6.86
C ASN A 26 1.78 10.47 -6.15
N GLU A 27 1.13 11.64 -6.18
CA GLU A 27 1.60 12.84 -5.47
C GLU A 27 1.71 12.61 -3.96
N ILE A 28 0.71 11.96 -3.35
CA ILE A 28 0.76 11.60 -1.92
C ILE A 28 1.95 10.68 -1.65
N ILE A 29 2.20 9.68 -2.49
CA ILE A 29 3.31 8.74 -2.31
C ILE A 29 4.67 9.45 -2.49
N HIS A 30 4.81 10.33 -3.49
CA HIS A 30 6.03 11.10 -3.73
C HIS A 30 6.40 12.00 -2.55
N SER A 31 5.45 12.41 -1.72
CA SER A 31 5.73 13.19 -0.51
C SER A 31 6.53 12.45 0.58
N PHE A 32 6.75 11.13 0.44
CA PHE A 32 7.43 10.28 1.43
C PHE A 32 8.88 9.92 1.10
N ASP A 33 9.50 10.56 0.09
CA ASP A 33 10.88 10.28 -0.34
C ASP A 33 11.13 8.78 -0.59
N VAL A 34 10.26 8.19 -1.43
CA VAL A 34 10.32 6.78 -1.80
C VAL A 34 10.90 6.62 -3.21
N ASP A 35 11.84 5.69 -3.37
CA ASP A 35 12.53 5.46 -4.65
C ASP A 35 11.59 4.98 -5.77
N ASP A 36 10.59 4.15 -5.43
CA ASP A 36 9.66 3.56 -6.40
C ASP A 36 8.20 3.69 -5.92
N HIS A 37 7.59 4.81 -6.27
CA HIS A 37 6.18 5.08 -5.98
C HIS A 37 5.22 4.03 -6.60
N VAL A 38 5.59 3.39 -7.71
CA VAL A 38 4.77 2.35 -8.35
C VAL A 38 4.77 1.08 -7.50
N LEU A 39 5.95 0.69 -6.99
CA LEU A 39 6.08 -0.40 -6.04
C LEU A 39 5.26 -0.14 -4.79
N PHE A 40 5.39 1.05 -4.19
CA PHE A 40 4.62 1.41 -2.99
C PHE A 40 3.11 1.42 -3.23
N ARG A 41 2.65 1.96 -4.36
CA ARG A 41 1.23 1.93 -4.74
C ARG A 41 0.70 0.51 -4.89
N ARG A 42 1.48 -0.39 -5.50
CA ARG A 42 1.15 -1.82 -5.61
C ARG A 42 1.09 -2.48 -4.23
N GLU A 43 2.03 -2.16 -3.36
CA GLU A 43 2.07 -2.73 -2.01
C GLU A 43 0.93 -2.24 -1.12
N LEU A 44 0.53 -0.98 -1.22
CA LEU A 44 -0.64 -0.45 -0.53
C LEU A 44 -1.90 -1.24 -0.88
N ILE A 45 -2.04 -1.67 -2.14
CA ILE A 45 -3.13 -2.56 -2.57
C ILE A 45 -2.91 -3.99 -2.06
N ASN A 46 -1.72 -4.56 -2.26
CA ASN A 46 -1.41 -5.95 -1.88
C ASN A 46 -1.60 -6.20 -0.37
N PHE A 47 -1.25 -5.22 0.45
CA PHE A 47 -1.43 -5.25 1.89
C PHE A 47 -2.78 -4.70 2.34
N ASN A 48 -3.69 -4.41 1.40
CA ASN A 48 -5.08 -4.06 1.65
C ASN A 48 -5.27 -2.76 2.45
N TYR A 49 -4.27 -1.85 2.42
CA TYR A 49 -4.40 -0.48 2.90
C TYR A 49 -5.31 0.32 1.95
N LEU A 50 -5.11 0.17 0.65
CA LEU A 50 -5.91 0.82 -0.40
C LEU A 50 -6.72 -0.20 -1.21
N GLY A 51 -7.91 0.22 -1.62
CA GLY A 51 -8.62 -0.39 -2.74
C GLY A 51 -8.27 0.32 -4.05
N ARG A 52 -8.45 -0.38 -5.17
CA ARG A 52 -8.34 0.18 -6.52
C ARG A 52 -9.49 -0.31 -7.39
N ASP A 53 -10.05 0.59 -8.18
CA ASP A 53 -10.93 0.27 -9.30
C ASP A 53 -10.08 0.16 -10.58
N ASN A 54 -10.10 -1.02 -11.21
CA ASN A 54 -9.31 -1.29 -12.41
C ASN A 54 -9.90 -0.68 -13.68
N VAL A 55 -11.16 -0.26 -13.65
CA VAL A 55 -11.86 0.36 -14.79
C VAL A 55 -11.67 1.88 -14.74
N LYS A 56 -11.83 2.48 -13.56
CA LYS A 56 -11.80 3.94 -13.38
C LYS A 56 -10.43 4.49 -12.96
N GLY A 57 -9.50 3.64 -12.53
CA GLY A 57 -8.21 4.09 -12.01
C GLY A 57 -8.32 4.86 -10.69
N GLU A 58 -9.37 4.58 -9.93
CA GLU A 58 -9.70 5.23 -8.66
C GLU A 58 -9.18 4.41 -7.49
N TYR A 59 -8.82 5.09 -6.40
CA TYR A 59 -8.26 4.50 -5.19
C TYR A 59 -9.02 5.00 -3.97
N TRP A 60 -9.07 4.19 -2.92
CA TRP A 60 -9.69 4.59 -1.65
C TRP A 60 -9.03 3.91 -0.48
N LEU A 61 -9.04 4.58 0.67
CA LEU A 61 -8.56 3.99 1.91
C LEU A 61 -9.50 2.86 2.35
N LYS A 62 -8.93 1.69 2.62
CA LYS A 62 -9.61 0.56 3.28
C LYS A 62 -9.24 0.48 4.76
N LYS A 63 -7.96 0.65 5.07
CA LYS A 63 -7.42 0.52 6.43
C LYS A 63 -6.25 1.48 6.64
N LYS A 64 -6.21 2.13 7.80
CA LYS A 64 -5.09 3.00 8.20
C LYS A 64 -3.92 2.20 8.76
N GLU A 65 -4.21 1.12 9.46
CA GLU A 65 -3.23 0.26 10.12
C GLU A 65 -3.68 -1.21 10.03
N LEU A 66 -2.71 -2.11 9.94
CA LEU A 66 -2.95 -3.56 9.96
C LEU A 66 -2.92 -4.09 11.39
N SER A 67 -3.74 -5.09 11.68
CA SER A 67 -3.64 -5.79 12.97
C SER A 67 -2.31 -6.57 13.06
N LYS A 68 -1.89 -6.93 14.29
CA LYS A 68 -0.71 -7.78 14.50
C LYS A 68 -0.77 -9.07 13.69
N GLU A 69 -1.94 -9.68 13.59
CA GLU A 69 -2.18 -10.92 12.84
C GLU A 69 -2.03 -10.71 11.33
N GLU A 70 -2.46 -9.56 10.81
CA GLU A 70 -2.31 -9.20 9.41
C GLU A 70 -0.83 -8.92 9.06
N LEU A 71 -0.10 -8.22 9.93
CA LEU A 71 1.34 -8.00 9.78
C LEU A 71 2.12 -9.31 9.76
N GLU A 72 1.73 -10.29 10.57
CA GLU A 72 2.34 -11.63 10.56
C GLU A 72 2.06 -12.41 9.26
N ARG A 73 0.84 -12.33 8.72
CA ARG A 73 0.49 -12.95 7.43
C ARG A 73 1.25 -12.31 6.28
N VAL A 74 1.39 -10.99 6.30
CA VAL A 74 2.20 -10.24 5.34
C VAL A 74 3.65 -10.70 5.35
N GLY A 75 4.26 -10.85 6.54
CA GLY A 75 5.64 -11.35 6.67
C GLY A 75 5.82 -12.77 6.13
N LYS A 76 4.81 -13.64 6.28
CA LYS A 76 4.83 -15.01 5.72
C LYS A 76 4.69 -14.99 4.19
N ASN A 77 3.80 -14.17 3.65
CA ASN A 77 3.59 -14.05 2.21
C ASN A 77 4.82 -13.47 1.49
N GLN A 78 5.47 -12.45 2.06
CA GLN A 78 6.70 -11.88 1.50
C GLN A 78 7.82 -12.92 1.41
N LYS A 79 8.05 -13.70 2.49
CA LYS A 79 9.04 -14.80 2.49
C LYS A 79 8.75 -15.88 1.45
N ASN A 80 7.47 -16.16 1.20
CA ASN A 80 7.08 -17.14 0.20
C ASN A 80 7.29 -16.61 -1.24
N MET A 81 7.07 -15.32 -1.49
CA MET A 81 7.33 -14.70 -2.80
C MET A 81 8.84 -14.57 -3.10
N GLU A 82 9.65 -14.25 -2.10
CA GLU A 82 11.12 -14.25 -2.20
C GLU A 82 11.66 -15.66 -2.47
N LYS A 83 11.12 -16.68 -1.80
CA LYS A 83 11.47 -18.09 -2.08
C LYS A 83 11.00 -18.59 -3.44
N ALA A 84 9.93 -18.01 -3.98
CA ALA A 84 9.40 -18.36 -5.30
C ALA A 84 10.16 -17.66 -6.45
N GLY A 85 11.16 -16.82 -6.17
CA GLY A 85 11.97 -16.15 -7.19
C GLY A 85 11.22 -15.08 -7.99
N VAL A 86 10.19 -14.47 -7.39
CA VAL A 86 9.36 -13.44 -8.05
C VAL A 86 9.88 -12.01 -7.78
N TYR A 87 11.14 -11.87 -7.38
CA TYR A 87 11.86 -10.60 -7.24
C TYR A 87 13.26 -10.74 -7.80
#